data_AF-E9FIZ2-F1
#
_entry.id   AF-E9FIZ2-F1
#
_cell.length_a   1.000
_cell.length_b   1.000
_cell.length_c   1.000
_cell.angle_alpha   90.00
_cell.angle_beta   90.00
_cell.angle_gamma   90.00
#
_symmetry.space_group_name_H-M   'P 1'
#
loop_
_entity.id
_entity.type
_entity.pdbx_description
1 polymer ?
#
loop_
_entity_poly.entity_id
_entity_poly.type
_entity_poly.pdbx_seq_one_letter_code
_entity_poly.pdbx_strand_id
1 'polypeptide(L)'
;EIQLDSPFQAETYIQMKRIAVGTFENTYVNTVNKVAYASNTVRTTTPEPKKPEEPTTPTPNPKGNPTLPQTGTNDSSYMPYLGLAALVGVLGLGQLKRKEDESK
;
A
#
# COMPACT_ATOMS: atom_id res chain seq x y z
N GLU A 1 -42.12 -26.24 -21.33
CA GLU A 1 -42.61 -25.59 -22.57
C GLU A 1 -43.25 -24.27 -22.19
N ILE A 2 -43.13 -23.24 -23.04
CA ILE A 2 -43.81 -21.96 -22.80
C ILE A 2 -45.25 -22.13 -23.33
N GLN A 3 -46.25 -21.83 -22.49
CA GLN A 3 -47.66 -21.92 -22.89
C GLN A 3 -47.98 -20.82 -23.91
N LEU A 4 -48.87 -21.11 -24.87
CA LEU A 4 -49.15 -20.20 -25.99
C LEU A 4 -49.80 -18.87 -25.56
N ASP A 5 -50.58 -18.89 -24.48
CA ASP A 5 -51.24 -17.74 -23.88
C ASP A 5 -50.39 -17.03 -22.81
N SER A 6 -49.15 -17.49 -22.61
CA SER A 6 -48.23 -16.92 -21.64
C SER A 6 -47.30 -15.88 -22.29
N PRO A 7 -47.21 -14.66 -21.74
CA PRO A 7 -46.19 -13.71 -22.18
C PRO A 7 -44.78 -14.24 -21.81
N PHE A 8 -43.80 -13.98 -22.67
CA PHE A 8 -42.42 -14.37 -22.43
C PHE A 8 -41.44 -13.22 -22.70
N GLN A 9 -40.54 -12.99 -21.75
CA GLN A 9 -39.43 -12.06 -21.86
C GLN A 9 -38.24 -12.61 -21.05
N ALA A 10 -37.03 -12.38 -21.55
CA ALA A 10 -35.79 -12.70 -20.86
C ALA A 10 -34.75 -11.60 -21.12
N GLU A 11 -33.81 -11.45 -20.19
CA GLU A 11 -32.71 -10.49 -20.28
C GLU A 11 -31.38 -11.22 -20.11
N THR A 12 -30.33 -10.75 -20.78
CA THR A 12 -29.00 -11.37 -20.73
C THR A 12 -27.96 -10.34 -20.31
N TYR A 13 -27.12 -10.71 -19.35
CA TYR A 13 -26.02 -9.90 -18.85
C TYR A 13 -24.69 -10.48 -19.36
N ILE A 14 -24.01 -9.72 -20.22
CA ILE A 14 -22.72 -10.12 -20.79
C ILE A 14 -21.62 -9.35 -20.05
N GLN A 15 -20.76 -10.06 -19.32
CA GLN A 15 -19.59 -9.46 -18.69
C GLN A 15 -18.49 -9.23 -19.73
N MET A 16 -18.02 -7.99 -19.81
CA MET A 16 -17.00 -7.56 -20.75
C MET A 16 -15.87 -6.85 -20.00
N LYS A 17 -14.64 -7.05 -20.46
CA LYS A 17 -13.46 -6.27 -20.03
C LYS A 17 -13.02 -5.36 -21.16
N ARG A 18 -12.91 -4.06 -20.87
CA ARG A 18 -12.32 -3.10 -21.81
C ARG A 18 -10.82 -3.32 -21.93
N ILE A 19 -10.30 -3.27 -23.16
CA ILE A 19 -8.88 -3.55 -23.47
C ILE A 19 -8.15 -2.41 -24.17
N ALA A 20 -8.82 -1.29 -24.41
CA ALA A 20 -8.23 -0.15 -25.11
C ALA A 20 -8.87 1.17 -24.65
N VAL A 21 -8.10 2.25 -24.81
CA VAL A 21 -8.55 3.63 -24.68
C VAL A 21 -9.42 3.99 -25.89
N GLY A 22 -10.43 4.82 -25.68
CA GLY A 22 -11.27 5.36 -26.76
C GLY A 22 -12.75 5.30 -26.47
N THR A 23 -13.55 5.65 -27.47
CA THR A 23 -15.01 5.53 -27.44
C THR A 23 -15.44 4.25 -28.13
N PHE A 24 -16.34 3.50 -27.50
CA PHE A 24 -16.85 2.23 -28.00
C PHE A 24 -18.37 2.22 -27.93
N GLU A 25 -18.97 1.70 -28.98
CA GLU A 25 -20.42 1.53 -29.11
C GLU A 25 -20.79 0.05 -29.13
N ASN A 26 -22.01 -0.26 -28.67
CA ASN A 26 -22.55 -1.61 -28.70
C ASN A 26 -24.05 -1.60 -29.03
N THR A 27 -24.46 -2.52 -29.90
CA THR A 27 -25.83 -2.78 -30.30
C THR A 27 -25.98 -4.30 -30.48
N TYR A 28 -27.12 -4.87 -30.09
CA TYR A 28 -27.41 -6.29 -30.32
C TYR A 28 -28.68 -6.46 -31.16
N VAL A 29 -28.88 -7.68 -31.67
CA VAL A 29 -30.08 -8.06 -32.43
C VAL A 29 -30.83 -9.13 -31.65
N ASN A 30 -32.08 -8.84 -31.27
CA ASN A 30 -33.01 -9.83 -30.75
C ASN A 30 -33.75 -10.51 -31.92
N THR A 31 -33.60 -11.81 -32.07
CA THR A 31 -34.30 -12.57 -33.12
C THR A 31 -35.45 -13.36 -32.51
N VAL A 32 -36.69 -12.99 -32.82
CA VAL A 32 -37.91 -13.64 -32.32
C VAL A 32 -38.63 -14.26 -33.49
N ASN A 33 -38.88 -15.58 -33.46
CA ASN A 33 -39.51 -16.31 -34.55
C ASN A 33 -38.88 -16.04 -35.93
N LYS A 34 -37.55 -15.96 -35.97
CA LYS A 34 -36.72 -15.64 -37.16
C LYS A 34 -36.83 -14.19 -37.66
N VAL A 35 -37.55 -13.32 -36.97
CA VAL A 35 -37.60 -11.87 -37.27
C VAL A 35 -36.60 -11.13 -36.39
N ALA A 36 -35.79 -10.26 -37.00
CA ALA A 36 -34.72 -9.52 -36.33
C ALA A 36 -35.19 -8.13 -35.85
N TYR A 37 -34.88 -7.81 -34.59
CA TYR A 37 -35.15 -6.52 -33.96
C TYR A 37 -33.85 -5.96 -33.38
N ALA A 38 -33.42 -4.78 -33.84
CA ALA A 38 -32.22 -4.13 -33.32
C ALA A 38 -32.49 -3.46 -31.96
N SER A 39 -31.52 -3.53 -31.05
CA SER A 39 -31.54 -2.76 -29.81
C SER A 39 -31.19 -1.29 -30.04
N ASN A 40 -31.31 -0.48 -28.98
CA ASN A 40 -30.63 0.79 -28.92
C ASN A 40 -29.10 0.62 -28.94
N THR A 41 -28.39 1.64 -29.41
CA THR A 41 -26.94 1.73 -29.32
C THR A 41 -26.54 2.35 -27.99
N VAL A 42 -25.62 1.71 -27.27
CA VAL A 42 -24.99 2.27 -26.07
C VAL A 42 -23.58 2.75 -26.40
N ARG A 43 -23.14 3.85 -25.79
CA ARG A 43 -21.81 4.46 -26.01
C ARG A 43 -21.08 4.66 -24.69
N THR A 44 -19.81 4.27 -24.64
CA THR A 44 -18.94 4.42 -23.46
C THR A 44 -17.56 4.91 -23.88
N THR A 45 -16.90 5.70 -23.04
CA THR A 45 -15.54 6.20 -23.30
C THR A 45 -14.59 5.76 -22.20
N THR A 46 -13.46 5.19 -22.61
CA THR A 46 -12.33 4.88 -21.73
C THR A 46 -11.26 5.95 -21.93
N PRO A 47 -10.97 6.76 -20.90
CA PRO A 47 -10.00 7.82 -21.00
C PRO A 47 -8.57 7.26 -21.08
N GLU A 48 -7.65 8.07 -21.59
CA GLU A 48 -6.22 7.78 -21.47
C GLU A 48 -5.80 7.76 -19.99
N PRO A 49 -4.86 6.87 -19.60
CA PRO A 49 -4.23 6.96 -18.30
C PRO A 49 -3.61 8.35 -18.13
N LYS A 50 -3.89 9.01 -16.99
CA LYS A 50 -3.24 10.28 -16.68
C LYS A 50 -1.73 10.05 -16.59
N LYS A 51 -0.93 10.89 -17.26
CA LYS A 51 0.52 10.91 -17.05
C LYS A 51 0.77 11.14 -15.56
N PRO A 52 1.71 10.43 -14.93
CA PRO A 52 2.14 10.77 -13.58
C PRO A 52 2.53 12.25 -13.52
N GLU A 53 2.08 12.96 -12.48
CA GLU A 53 2.56 14.30 -12.24
C GLU A 53 4.09 14.25 -12.10
N GLU A 54 4.78 15.15 -12.79
CA GLU A 54 6.23 15.24 -12.65
C GLU A 54 6.55 15.57 -11.19
N PRO A 55 7.56 14.90 -10.59
CA PRO A 55 7.96 15.23 -9.24
C PRO A 55 8.28 16.72 -9.20
N THR A 56 7.55 17.46 -8.37
CA THR A 56 7.89 18.84 -8.09
C THR A 56 9.29 18.85 -7.49
N THR A 57 10.25 19.36 -8.26
CA THR A 57 11.59 19.60 -7.74
C THR A 57 11.41 20.61 -6.61
N PRO A 58 11.77 20.28 -5.35
CA PRO A 58 11.69 21.25 -4.28
C PRO A 58 12.53 22.45 -4.70
N THR A 59 11.92 23.63 -4.74
CA THR A 59 12.64 24.89 -4.93
C THR A 59 13.79 24.93 -3.93
N PRO A 60 15.04 25.17 -4.38
CA PRO A 60 16.14 25.35 -3.46
C PRO A 60 15.77 26.50 -2.53
N ASN A 61 15.53 26.19 -1.26
CA ASN A 61 15.36 27.22 -0.25
C ASN A 61 16.63 28.09 -0.31
N PRO A 62 16.54 29.43 -0.44
CA PRO A 62 17.73 30.27 -0.40
C PRO A 62 18.49 29.90 0.87
N LYS A 63 19.77 29.52 0.72
CA LYS A 63 20.64 29.09 1.81
C LYS A 63 20.68 30.18 2.89
N GLY A 64 19.77 30.08 3.86
CA GLY A 64 19.99 30.64 5.17
C GLY A 64 21.22 29.97 5.78
N ASN A 65 22.02 30.75 6.50
CA ASN A 65 23.18 30.28 7.24
C ASN A 65 22.93 28.90 7.86
N PRO A 66 23.81 27.90 7.72
CA PRO A 66 23.58 26.57 8.26
C PRO A 66 23.65 26.63 9.80
N THR A 67 22.52 26.85 10.45
CA THR A 67 22.40 26.60 11.89
C THR A 67 22.12 25.11 12.06
N LEU A 68 23.06 24.42 12.69
CA LEU A 68 22.93 23.00 13.02
C LEU A 68 21.60 22.78 13.78
N PRO A 69 20.82 21.72 13.48
CA PRO A 69 19.65 21.42 14.29
C PRO A 69 20.11 21.25 15.75
N GLN A 70 19.36 21.80 16.71
CA GLN A 70 19.57 21.45 18.11
C GLN A 70 19.29 19.95 18.26
N THR A 71 20.35 19.14 18.17
CA THR A 71 20.32 17.77 18.67
C THR A 71 20.15 17.90 20.17
N GLY A 72 19.04 17.41 20.72
CA GLY A 72 18.79 17.44 22.15
C GLY A 72 20.01 16.89 22.89
N THR A 73 20.75 17.78 23.54
CA THR A 73 21.78 17.40 24.50
C THR A 73 21.03 16.90 25.73
N ASN A 74 20.62 15.63 25.68
CA ASN A 74 20.35 14.92 26.91
C ASN A 74 21.71 14.78 27.58
N ASP A 75 21.96 15.56 28.62
CA ASP A 75 23.15 15.47 29.47
C ASP A 75 23.29 14.02 29.97
N SER A 76 24.04 13.21 29.23
CA SER A 76 24.36 11.82 29.55
C SER A 76 25.46 11.75 30.63
N SER A 77 25.33 12.61 31.63
CA SER A 77 26.30 12.76 32.72
C SER A 77 26.25 11.60 33.72
N TYR A 78 25.22 10.75 33.66
CA TYR A 78 25.05 9.59 34.55
C TYR A 78 25.49 8.25 33.93
N MET A 79 25.65 8.18 32.61
CA MET A 79 26.05 6.95 31.92
C MET A 79 27.47 6.43 32.27
N PRO A 80 28.51 7.28 32.45
CA PRO A 80 29.83 6.77 32.83
C PRO A 80 29.83 6.13 34.23
N TYR A 81 29.00 6.62 35.15
CA TYR A 81 28.90 6.06 36.50
C TYR A 81 28.23 4.68 36.52
N LEU A 82 27.19 4.46 35.70
CA LEU A 82 26.59 3.13 35.53
C LEU A 82 27.59 2.11 34.98
N GLY A 83 28.43 2.52 34.03
CA GLY A 83 29.51 1.68 33.51
C GLY A 83 30.54 1.30 34.57
N LEU A 84 30.95 2.27 35.40
CA LEU A 84 31.90 2.03 36.50
C LEU A 84 31.33 1.12 37.59
N ALA A 85 30.06 1.29 37.97
CA ALA A 85 29.41 0.44 38.96
C ALA A 85 29.34 -1.04 38.51
N ALA A 86 29.06 -1.27 37.21
CA ALA A 86 29.04 -2.61 36.64
C ALA A 86 30.42 -3.30 36.67
N LEU A 87 31.51 -2.56 36.37
CA LEU A 87 32.87 -3.10 36.41
C LEU A 87 33.31 -3.49 37.82
N VAL A 88 33.01 -2.66 38.82
CA VAL A 88 33.33 -2.97 40.23
C VAL A 88 32.53 -4.17 40.73
N GLY A 89 31.25 -4.29 40.36
CA GLY A 89 30.42 -5.45 40.73
C GLY A 89 30.95 -6.77 40.18
N VAL A 90 31.43 -6.80 38.93
CA VAL A 90 31.98 -8.01 38.31
C VAL A 90 33.35 -8.38 38.90
N LEU A 91 34.23 -7.40 39.15
CA LEU A 91 35.55 -7.67 39.73
C LEU A 91 35.47 -8.08 41.21
N GLY A 92 34.50 -7.57 41.96
CA GLY A 92 34.29 -7.94 43.37
C GLY A 92 33.76 -9.36 43.57
N LEU A 93 32.91 -9.85 42.68
CA LEU A 93 32.31 -11.19 42.79
C LEU A 93 33.20 -12.31 42.23
N GLY A 94 34.16 -12.00 41.36
CA GLY A 94 35.11 -12.97 40.81
C GLY A 94 36.14 -13.50 41.81
N GLN A 95 36.39 -12.78 42.91
CA GLN A 95 37.38 -13.16 43.93
C GLN A 95 36.78 -13.93 45.13
N LEU A 96 35.44 -14.01 45.25
CA LEU A 96 34.79 -14.75 46.35
C LEU A 96 34.47 -16.22 46.00
N LYS A 97 34.72 -16.67 44.77
CA LYS A 97 34.37 -18.04 44.31
C LYS A 97 35.57 -18.99 44.18
N ARG A 98 36.64 -18.81 44.95
CA ARG A 98 37.69 -19.84 45.14
C ARG A 98 38.31 -19.80 46.54
N LYS A 99 37.59 -20.31 47.54
CA LYS A 99 38.16 -21.01 48.72
C LYS A 99 37.04 -21.76 49.46
N GLU A 100 36.56 -22.84 48.87
CA GLU A 100 36.03 -23.98 49.61
C GLU A 100 35.90 -25.13 48.62
N ASP A 101 37.02 -25.81 48.41
CA ASP A 101 37.09 -27.27 48.26
C ASP A 101 38.59 -27.65 48.18
N GLU A 102 38.95 -28.71 48.90
CA GLU A 102 40.26 -29.37 49.03
C GLU A 102 41.30 -28.77 50.03
N SER A 103 41.17 -29.15 51.30
CA SER A 103 42.28 -29.78 52.03
C SER A 103 41.75 -30.86 52.94
N LYS A 104 42.35 -32.03 52.78
CA LYS A 104 42.33 -33.23 53.64
C LYS A 104 42.78 -32.92 55.06
#